data_AF-A0A2P2FPX2-F1
#
_entry.id   AF-A0A2P2FPX2-F1
#
_cell.length_a   1.000
_cell.length_b   1.000
_cell.length_c   1.000
_cell.angle_alpha   90.00
_cell.angle_beta   90.00
_cell.angle_gamma   90.00
#
_symmetry.space_group_name_H-M   'P 1'
#
loop_
_entity.id
_entity.type
_entity.pdbx_description
1 polymer ?
#
loop_
_entity_poly.entity_id
_entity_poly.type
_entity_poly.pdbx_seq_one_letter_code
_entity_poly.pdbx_strand_id
1 'polypeptide(L)'
;MTGHELFGSEQGERARQTAMRLLAATGGAAGDFAGEVLAGRRRPHELLAHGPVLDEFVQEARGWWRIIDALPAEERQRLAGEAWSSLERQVGELATLDADEAVAELEKLSAPAQDPPPRTRRPRDDEDDDWSERSYLEPL
;
A
#
# COMPACT_ATOMS: atom_id res chain seq x y z
N MET A 1 -1.16 -19.82 -23.01
CA MET A 1 -0.44 -20.02 -21.74
C MET A 1 -1.51 -20.15 -20.67
N THR A 2 -1.57 -21.25 -19.94
CA THR A 2 -2.54 -21.41 -18.84
C THR A 2 -2.05 -20.69 -17.59
N GLY A 3 -2.93 -20.33 -16.65
CA GLY A 3 -2.50 -19.57 -15.47
C GLY A 3 -1.46 -20.25 -14.58
N HIS A 4 -1.44 -21.58 -14.59
CA HIS A 4 -0.41 -22.36 -13.91
C HIS A 4 0.98 -22.18 -14.55
N GLU A 5 1.06 -21.97 -15.86
CA GLU A 5 2.32 -21.74 -16.59
C GLU A 5 2.84 -20.31 -16.35
N LEU A 6 1.96 -19.30 -16.27
CA LEU A 6 2.34 -17.91 -16.02
C LEU A 6 3.07 -17.77 -14.67
N PHE A 7 2.46 -18.26 -13.58
CA PHE A 7 3.00 -18.10 -12.23
C PHE A 7 4.11 -19.09 -11.86
N GLY A 8 4.21 -20.22 -12.58
CA GLY A 8 5.30 -21.18 -12.43
C GLY A 8 6.53 -20.87 -13.29
N SER A 9 6.44 -19.88 -14.18
CA SER A 9 7.56 -19.45 -15.03
C SER A 9 8.60 -18.64 -14.24
N GLU A 10 9.82 -18.53 -14.79
CA GLU A 10 10.85 -17.63 -14.24
C GLU A 10 10.37 -16.17 -14.18
N GLN A 11 9.59 -15.74 -15.18
CA GLN A 11 8.98 -14.42 -15.21
C GLN A 11 8.00 -14.23 -14.05
N GLY A 12 7.14 -15.22 -13.80
CA GLY A 12 6.22 -15.23 -12.66
C GLY A 12 6.94 -15.23 -11.31
N GLU A 13 8.06 -15.95 -11.19
CA GLU A 13 8.91 -15.96 -10.01
C GLU A 13 9.50 -14.57 -9.74
N ARG A 14 10.09 -13.93 -10.76
CA ARG A 14 10.64 -12.58 -10.66
C ARG A 14 9.56 -11.56 -10.29
N ALA A 15 8.42 -11.59 -10.98
CA ALA A 15 7.29 -10.71 -10.68
C ALA A 15 6.83 -10.84 -9.22
N ARG A 16 6.74 -12.07 -8.71
CA ARG A 16 6.37 -12.32 -7.31
C ARG A 16 7.42 -11.77 -6.34
N GLN A 17 8.70 -11.95 -6.65
CA GLN A 17 9.78 -11.40 -5.83
C GLN A 17 9.75 -9.87 -5.80
N THR A 18 9.57 -9.22 -6.95
CA THR A 18 9.36 -7.77 -7.05
C THR A 18 8.17 -7.31 -6.22
N ALA A 19 7.01 -7.97 -6.39
CA ALA A 19 5.81 -7.62 -5.64
C ALA A 19 6.00 -7.73 -4.13
N MET A 20 6.69 -8.76 -3.64
CA MET A 20 6.99 -8.91 -2.21
C MET A 20 7.93 -7.80 -1.71
N ARG A 21 8.91 -7.35 -2.51
CA ARG A 21 9.77 -6.21 -2.14
C ARG A 21 8.98 -4.92 -2.02
N LEU A 22 8.10 -4.65 -3.00
CA LEU A 22 7.24 -3.46 -2.97
C LEU A 22 6.30 -3.48 -1.77
N LEU A 23 5.64 -4.61 -1.48
CA LEU A 23 4.77 -4.75 -0.32
C LEU A 23 5.52 -4.55 0.99
N ALA A 24 6.72 -5.12 1.12
CA ALA A 24 7.53 -4.94 2.33
C ALA A 24 7.87 -3.46 2.58
N ALA A 25 8.02 -2.65 1.52
CA ALA A 25 8.29 -1.22 1.63
C ALA A 25 7.06 -0.38 2.03
N THR A 26 5.84 -0.86 1.81
CA THR A 26 4.61 -0.11 2.15
C THR A 26 4.20 -0.24 3.62
N GLY A 27 4.75 -1.21 4.35
CA GLY A 27 4.33 -1.53 5.72
C GLY A 27 2.91 -2.11 5.80
N GLY A 28 2.33 -2.12 7.00
CA GLY A 28 1.02 -2.75 7.26
C GLY A 28 1.09 -4.28 7.27
N ALA A 29 -0.05 -4.95 7.45
CA ALA A 29 -0.07 -6.41 7.60
C ALA A 29 0.46 -7.15 6.37
N ALA A 30 0.16 -6.65 5.17
CA ALA A 30 0.68 -7.19 3.92
C ALA A 30 2.19 -6.98 3.77
N GLY A 31 2.72 -5.83 4.20
CA GLY A 31 4.15 -5.54 4.17
C GLY A 31 4.94 -6.37 5.18
N ASP A 32 4.43 -6.53 6.39
CA ASP A 32 5.03 -7.38 7.42
C ASP A 32 5.12 -8.84 6.94
N PHE A 33 4.03 -9.37 6.37
CA PHE A 33 4.03 -10.70 5.77
C PHE A 33 5.05 -10.82 4.64
N ALA A 34 5.10 -9.82 3.74
CA ALA A 34 6.05 -9.84 2.63
C ALA A 34 7.51 -9.82 3.11
N GLY A 35 7.81 -9.07 4.18
CA GLY A 35 9.11 -9.09 4.85
C GLY A 35 9.48 -10.46 5.42
N GLU A 36 8.52 -11.18 6.00
CA GLU A 36 8.74 -12.55 6.49
C GLU A 36 8.98 -13.57 5.36
N VAL A 37 8.29 -13.41 4.22
CA VAL A 37 8.51 -14.23 3.03
C VAL A 37 9.90 -13.97 2.44
N LEU A 38 10.31 -12.71 2.31
CA LEU A 38 11.64 -12.35 1.81
C LEU A 38 12.76 -12.83 2.73
N ALA A 39 12.52 -12.85 4.04
CA ALA A 39 13.44 -13.41 5.02
C ALA A 39 13.45 -14.95 5.10
N GLY A 40 12.63 -15.63 4.28
CA GLY A 40 12.55 -17.09 4.25
C GLY A 40 11.85 -17.72 5.46
N ARG A 41 11.17 -16.92 6.29
CA ARG A 41 10.43 -17.39 7.47
C ARG A 41 9.02 -17.86 7.13
N ARG A 42 8.49 -17.44 5.98
CA ARG A 42 7.19 -17.87 5.43
C ARG A 42 7.27 -18.17 3.93
N ARG A 43 6.24 -18.83 3.42
CA ARG A 43 6.01 -19.13 2.02
C ARG A 43 4.89 -18.23 1.47
N PRO A 44 4.95 -17.81 0.19
CA PRO A 44 3.91 -16.97 -0.41
C PRO A 44 2.48 -17.52 -0.32
N HIS A 45 2.28 -18.84 -0.39
CA HIS A 45 0.96 -19.44 -0.31
C HIS A 45 0.32 -19.37 1.09
N GLU A 46 1.09 -19.01 2.12
CA GLU A 46 0.59 -18.81 3.48
C GLU A 46 -0.07 -17.45 3.68
N LEU A 47 -0.05 -16.57 2.67
CA LEU A 47 -0.62 -15.21 2.71
C LEU A 47 -2.08 -15.21 3.15
N LEU A 48 -2.90 -16.08 2.55
CA LEU A 48 -4.33 -16.17 2.84
C LEU A 48 -4.64 -16.89 4.16
N ALA A 49 -3.64 -17.53 4.78
CA ALA A 49 -3.75 -18.08 6.13
C ALA A 49 -3.31 -17.07 7.21
N HIS A 50 -2.75 -15.92 6.81
CA HIS A 50 -2.34 -14.87 7.72
C HIS A 50 -3.55 -13.98 8.05
N GLY A 51 -4.17 -14.22 9.22
CA GLY A 51 -5.42 -13.56 9.65
C GLY A 51 -5.48 -12.05 9.37
N PRO A 52 -4.48 -11.25 9.80
CA PRO A 52 -4.46 -9.81 9.52
C PRO A 52 -4.50 -9.44 8.03
N VAL A 53 -3.79 -10.19 7.19
CA VAL A 53 -3.78 -9.94 5.74
C VAL A 53 -5.10 -10.37 5.10
N LEU A 54 -5.64 -11.51 5.54
CA LEU A 54 -6.91 -12.01 5.05
C LEU A 54 -8.04 -11.03 5.37
N ASP A 55 -8.06 -10.46 6.57
CA ASP A 55 -9.10 -9.51 6.98
C ASP A 55 -9.05 -8.23 6.15
N GLU A 56 -7.86 -7.64 5.93
CA GLU A 56 -7.67 -6.48 5.05
C GLU A 56 -8.11 -6.81 3.62
N PHE A 57 -7.64 -7.93 3.07
CA PHE A 57 -7.99 -8.37 1.73
C PHE A 57 -9.49 -8.57 1.53
N VAL A 58 -10.18 -9.18 2.51
CA VAL A 58 -11.64 -9.38 2.44
C VAL A 58 -12.38 -8.04 2.43
N GLN A 59 -11.94 -7.05 3.20
CA GLN A 59 -12.58 -5.74 3.21
C GLN A 59 -12.37 -4.99 1.88
N GLU A 60 -11.16 -5.02 1.34
CA GLU A 60 -10.87 -4.42 0.04
C GLU A 60 -11.63 -5.11 -1.10
N ALA A 61 -11.62 -6.44 -1.12
CA ALA A 61 -12.35 -7.22 -2.13
C ALA A 61 -13.84 -6.90 -2.12
N ARG A 62 -14.45 -6.69 -0.94
CA ARG A 62 -15.85 -6.24 -0.83
C ARG A 62 -16.07 -4.84 -1.40
N GLY A 63 -15.08 -3.95 -1.34
CA GLY A 63 -15.11 -2.65 -1.99
C GLY A 63 -15.12 -2.78 -3.51
N TRP A 64 -14.17 -3.55 -4.05
CA TRP A 64 -14.06 -3.80 -5.49
C TRP A 64 -15.28 -4.50 -6.07
N TRP A 65 -15.81 -5.51 -5.39
CA TRP A 65 -17.02 -6.21 -5.84
C TRP A 65 -18.23 -5.28 -5.96
N ARG A 66 -18.40 -4.35 -5.01
CA ARG A 66 -19.49 -3.35 -5.08
C ARG A 66 -19.36 -2.44 -6.31
N ILE A 67 -18.14 -2.06 -6.67
CA ILE A 67 -17.90 -1.24 -7.86
C ILE A 67 -18.20 -2.04 -9.13
N ILE A 68 -17.70 -3.27 -9.22
CA ILE A 68 -17.91 -4.15 -10.38
C ILE A 68 -19.40 -4.45 -10.56
N ASP A 69 -20.13 -4.72 -9.48
CA ASP A 69 -21.57 -5.02 -9.56
C ASP A 69 -22.43 -3.83 -9.96
N ALA A 70 -21.95 -2.62 -9.74
CA ALA A 70 -22.63 -1.41 -10.19
C ALA A 70 -22.48 -1.15 -11.70
N LEU A 71 -21.59 -1.88 -12.38
CA LEU A 71 -21.35 -1.71 -13.82
C LEU A 71 -22.46 -2.38 -14.66
N PRO A 72 -22.79 -1.81 -15.84
CA PRO A 72 -23.61 -2.47 -16.85
C PRO A 72 -23.08 -3.87 -17.21
N ALA A 73 -23.99 -4.77 -17.62
CA ALA A 73 -23.63 -6.15 -17.94
C ALA A 73 -22.59 -6.23 -19.09
N GLU A 74 -22.72 -5.36 -20.08
CA GLU A 74 -21.81 -5.23 -21.21
C GLU A 74 -20.40 -4.83 -20.77
N GLU A 75 -20.32 -3.91 -19.80
CA GLU A 75 -19.04 -3.47 -19.25
C GLU A 75 -18.38 -4.54 -18.40
N ARG A 76 -19.16 -5.27 -17.58
CA ARG A 76 -18.64 -6.43 -16.83
C ARG A 76 -18.12 -7.52 -17.75
N GLN A 77 -18.83 -7.80 -18.85
CA GLN A 77 -18.42 -8.81 -19.82
C GLN A 77 -17.14 -8.40 -20.55
N ARG A 78 -17.01 -7.12 -20.92
CA ARG A 78 -15.77 -6.58 -21.50
C ARG A 78 -14.60 -6.70 -20.53
N LEU A 79 -14.78 -6.29 -19.27
CA LEU A 79 -13.73 -6.40 -18.25
C LEU A 79 -13.31 -7.86 -18.03
N ALA A 80 -14.27 -8.80 -17.99
CA ALA A 80 -13.97 -10.22 -17.87
C ALA A 80 -13.16 -10.75 -19.06
N GLY A 81 -13.45 -10.27 -20.28
CA GLY A 81 -12.70 -10.63 -21.49
C GLY A 81 -11.26 -10.12 -21.51
N GLU A 82 -10.98 -8.98 -20.88
CA GLU A 82 -9.66 -8.34 -20.85
C GLU A 82 -8.82 -8.76 -19.62
N ALA A 83 -9.45 -9.32 -18.59
CA ALA A 83 -8.82 -9.61 -17.30
C ALA A 83 -7.54 -10.45 -17.42
N TRP A 84 -7.57 -11.50 -18.25
CA TRP A 84 -6.42 -12.40 -18.39
C TRP A 84 -5.22 -11.71 -19.04
N SER A 85 -5.43 -11.03 -20.16
CA SER A 85 -4.35 -10.32 -20.87
C SER A 85 -3.82 -9.14 -20.04
N SER A 86 -4.67 -8.47 -19.26
CA SER A 86 -4.23 -7.45 -18.32
C SER A 86 -3.33 -8.03 -17.23
N LEU A 87 -3.68 -9.19 -16.68
CA LEU A 87 -2.86 -9.90 -15.69
C LEU A 87 -1.51 -10.33 -16.26
N GLU A 88 -1.49 -10.91 -17.46
CA GLU A 88 -0.24 -11.28 -18.15
C GLU A 88 0.69 -10.07 -18.34
N ARG A 89 0.12 -8.94 -18.78
CA ARG A 89 0.87 -7.69 -18.91
C ARG A 89 1.44 -7.21 -17.57
N GLN A 90 0.64 -7.20 -16.52
CA GLN A 90 1.09 -6.76 -15.18
C GLN A 90 2.19 -7.66 -14.62
N VAL A 91 2.09 -8.99 -14.79
CA VAL A 91 3.16 -9.91 -14.43
C VAL A 91 4.43 -9.60 -15.23
N GLY A 92 4.30 -9.27 -16.52
CA GLY A 92 5.44 -8.86 -17.33
C GLY A 92 6.09 -7.57 -16.86
N GLU A 93 5.29 -6.55 -16.55
CA GLU A 93 5.77 -5.27 -16.02
C GLU A 93 6.52 -5.47 -14.70
N LEU A 94 5.93 -6.21 -13.76
CA LEU A 94 6.56 -6.52 -12.47
C LEU A 94 7.84 -7.36 -12.60
N ALA A 95 7.92 -8.24 -13.60
CA ALA A 95 9.12 -9.05 -13.82
C ALA A 95 10.31 -8.24 -14.35
N THR A 96 10.05 -7.08 -14.97
CA THR A 96 11.08 -6.19 -15.53
C THR A 96 11.32 -4.93 -14.72
N LEU A 97 10.47 -4.66 -13.72
CA LEU A 97 10.58 -3.48 -12.86
C LEU A 97 11.85 -3.56 -12.01
N ASP A 98 12.61 -2.46 -11.95
CA ASP A 98 13.67 -2.31 -10.98
C ASP A 98 13.05 -2.12 -9.60
N ALA A 99 13.02 -3.22 -8.83
CA ALA A 99 12.44 -3.24 -7.51
C ALA A 99 13.18 -2.31 -6.54
N ASP A 100 14.49 -2.14 -6.69
CA ASP A 100 15.30 -1.38 -5.75
C ASP A 100 15.08 0.13 -5.97
N GLU A 101 14.99 0.57 -7.23
CA GLU A 101 14.57 1.94 -7.58
C GLU A 101 13.14 2.22 -7.10
N ALA A 102 12.19 1.33 -7.38
CA ALA A 102 10.79 1.52 -7.00
C ALA A 102 10.58 1.53 -5.48
N VAL A 103 11.31 0.69 -4.73
CA VAL A 103 11.29 0.71 -3.26
C VAL A 103 11.87 2.02 -2.73
N ALA A 104 12.99 2.51 -3.27
CA ALA A 104 13.56 3.78 -2.85
C ALA A 104 12.59 4.96 -3.07
N GLU A 105 11.84 4.97 -4.18
CA GLU A 105 10.79 5.97 -4.41
C GLU A 105 9.62 5.83 -3.43
N LEU A 106 9.16 4.60 -3.15
CA LEU A 106 8.10 4.36 -2.16
C LEU A 106 8.51 4.80 -0.74
N GLU A 107 9.74 4.54 -0.35
CA GLU A 107 10.29 4.98 0.94
C GLU A 107 10.37 6.51 1.02
N LYS A 108 10.76 7.21 -0.06
CA LYS A 108 10.73 8.68 -0.12
C LYS A 108 9.32 9.24 0.04
N LEU A 109 8.32 8.62 -0.60
CA LEU A 109 6.92 9.04 -0.50
C LEU A 109 6.32 8.76 0.88
N SER A 110 6.80 7.71 1.54
CA SER A 110 6.34 7.29 2.87
C SER A 110 7.10 7.96 4.01
N ALA A 111 8.21 8.65 3.71
CA ALA A 111 8.96 9.41 4.70
C ALA A 111 8.05 10.51 5.29
N PRO A 112 7.84 10.55 6.62
CA PRO A 112 7.13 11.66 7.23
C PRO A 112 7.84 12.95 6.83
N ALA A 113 7.09 13.95 6.37
CA ALA A 113 7.60 15.28 6.10
C ALA A 113 8.46 15.68 7.29
N GLN A 114 9.78 15.77 7.10
CA GLN A 114 10.70 16.07 8.18
C GLN A 114 10.20 17.32 8.88
N ASP A 115 10.05 17.23 10.20
CA ASP A 115 9.68 18.35 11.06
C ASP A 115 10.47 19.59 10.61
N PRO A 116 9.81 20.76 10.47
CA PRO A 116 10.53 21.99 10.17
C PRO A 116 11.69 22.14 11.17
N PRO A 117 12.87 22.62 10.72
CA PRO A 117 14.06 22.65 11.55
C PRO A 117 13.73 23.34 12.89
N PRO A 118 14.30 22.87 14.02
CA PRO A 118 13.94 23.37 15.34
C PRO A 118 14.05 24.89 15.30
N ARG A 119 12.91 25.57 15.50
CA ARG A 119 12.87 27.02 15.60
C ARG A 119 13.88 27.38 16.68
N THR A 120 14.95 28.05 16.28
CA THR A 120 15.92 28.62 17.19
C THR A 120 15.14 29.43 18.20
N ARG A 121 15.11 28.96 19.47
CA ARG A 121 14.61 29.75 20.59
C ARG A 121 15.39 31.05 20.57
N ARG A 122 14.76 32.13 20.11
CA ARG A 122 15.23 33.47 20.42
C ARG A 122 15.21 33.62 21.95
N PRO A 123 16.20 34.29 22.54
CA PRO A 123 16.16 34.63 23.94
C PRO A 123 14.86 35.38 24.24
N ARG A 124 14.26 34.99 25.36
CA ARG A 124 13.12 35.62 26.00
C ARG A 124 13.46 37.08 26.26
N ASP A 125 12.82 38.00 25.54
CA ASP A 125 12.67 39.38 25.96
C ASP A 125 11.22 39.54 26.41
N ASP A 126 11.09 40.01 27.64
CA ASP A 126 9.86 40.35 28.33
C ASP A 126 9.17 41.50 27.59
N GLU A 127 7.92 41.31 27.20
CA GLU A 127 6.98 42.42 27.07
C GLU A 127 5.55 41.88 27.23
N ASP A 128 4.95 42.37 28.31
CA ASP A 128 3.58 42.19 28.73
C ASP A 128 2.59 42.48 27.60
N ASP A 129 1.65 41.56 27.36
CA ASP A 129 0.33 41.94 26.86
C ASP A 129 -0.70 40.91 27.33
N ASP A 130 -1.22 41.25 28.50
CA ASP A 130 -2.57 41.06 29.02
C ASP A 130 -3.61 40.36 28.10
N TRP A 131 -3.79 39.05 28.30
CA TRP A 131 -4.94 38.29 27.78
C TRP A 131 -5.81 37.72 28.91
N SER A 132 -5.72 38.28 30.12
CA SER A 132 -6.38 37.73 31.32
C SER A 132 -7.85 38.12 31.47
N GLU A 133 -8.41 38.93 30.56
CA GLU A 133 -9.77 39.47 30.68
C GLU A 133 -10.72 39.10 29.51
N ARG A 134 -10.81 37.82 29.15
CA ARG A 134 -12.04 37.31 28.49
C ARG A 134 -12.64 36.14 29.23
N SER A 135 -13.29 36.52 30.33
CA SER A 135 -14.30 35.76 31.05
C SER A 135 -15.45 35.40 30.09
N TYR A 136 -15.51 34.15 29.63
CA TYR A 136 -16.73 33.58 29.06
C TYR A 136 -17.46 32.81 30.17
N LEU A 137 -18.05 33.58 31.08
CA LEU A 137 -19.14 33.13 31.94
C LEU A 137 -20.40 33.89 31.51
N GLU A 138 -21.34 33.11 30.95
CA GLU A 138 -22.80 33.26 30.68
C GLU A 138 -23.58 34.30 31.54
N PRO A 139 -24.83 34.75 31.22
CA PRO A 139 -25.96 33.88 30.82
C PRO A 139 -27.18 34.48 30.05
N LEU A 140 -28.14 33.56 29.79
CA LEU A 140 -29.56 33.65 29.39
C LEU A 140 -29.90 33.62 27.89
#